data_AF-A0A2W5MWT3-F1
#
_entry.id   AF-A0A2W5MWT3-F1
#
_cell.length_a   1.000
_cell.length_b   1.000
_cell.length_c   1.000
_cell.angle_alpha   90.00
_cell.angle_beta   90.00
_cell.angle_gamma   90.00
#
_symmetry.space_group_name_H-M   'P 1'
#
loop_
_entity.id
_entity.type
_entity.pdbx_description
1 polymer ?
#
loop_
_entity_poly.entity_id
_entity_poly.type
_entity_poly.pdbx_seq_one_letter_code
_entity_poly.pdbx_strand_id
1 'polypeptide(L)'
;MAAYFLFAAIVVYALAGSPTPDHPGIIEAVVGGLLLLSLAAAGLHRAVDFNFSGSGYLKALQAFFLTGLVLPSLAGAYLGNDHWLIVRDVLAFAFLGLPLFLTRIFQESMRATEILCRLYVFAGLAFAVRTLMPAFNIWIPQGELLYLSNSPLALFAAVF
;
A
#
# COMPACT_ATOMS: atom_id res chain seq x y z
N MET A 1 -8.84 14.59 -2.49
CA MET A 1 -7.53 14.63 -3.16
C MET A 1 -6.74 13.33 -2.94
N ALA A 2 -6.52 12.90 -1.69
CA ALA A 2 -5.84 11.63 -1.37
C ALA A 2 -6.33 10.42 -2.20
N ALA A 3 -7.66 10.24 -2.31
CA ALA A 3 -8.26 9.15 -3.08
C ALA A 3 -7.80 9.10 -4.55
N TYR A 4 -7.57 10.23 -5.21
CA TYR A 4 -7.11 10.24 -6.61
C TYR A 4 -5.70 9.67 -6.76
N PHE A 5 -4.79 10.01 -5.83
CA PHE A 5 -3.43 9.48 -5.83
C PHE A 5 -3.42 7.98 -5.53
N LEU A 6 -4.26 7.53 -4.60
CA LEU A 6 -4.45 6.10 -4.33
C LEU A 6 -4.97 5.35 -5.55
N PHE A 7 -6.00 5.87 -6.21
CA PHE A 7 -6.59 5.23 -7.39
C PHE A 7 -5.59 5.17 -8.55
N ALA A 8 -4.84 6.25 -8.78
CA ALA A 8 -3.76 6.28 -9.75
C ALA A 8 -2.68 5.24 -9.42
N ALA A 9 -2.27 5.13 -8.16
CA ALA A 9 -1.28 4.14 -7.73
C ALA A 9 -1.74 2.71 -8.03
N ILE A 10 -3.00 2.38 -7.74
CA ILE A 10 -3.57 1.04 -8.00
C ILE A 10 -3.58 0.73 -9.51
N VAL A 11 -3.98 1.69 -10.35
CA VAL A 11 -4.01 1.50 -11.80
C VAL A 11 -2.60 1.29 -12.36
N VAL A 12 -1.64 2.13 -11.97
CA VAL A 12 -0.24 2.01 -12.42
C VAL A 12 0.35 0.68 -11.95
N TYR A 13 0.12 0.30 -10.69
CA TYR A 13 0.60 -0.97 -10.14
C TYR A 13 -0.02 -2.18 -10.86
N ALA A 14 -1.32 -2.16 -11.11
CA ALA A 14 -2.01 -3.24 -11.81
C ALA A 14 -1.49 -3.47 -13.24
N LEU A 15 -1.22 -2.39 -13.97
CA LEU A 15 -0.83 -2.46 -15.38
C LEU A 15 0.66 -2.74 -15.57
N ALA A 16 1.52 -2.12 -14.76
CA ALA A 16 2.95 -2.11 -14.98
C ALA A 16 3.79 -2.57 -13.78
N GLY A 17 3.19 -2.68 -12.59
CA GLY A 17 3.91 -3.06 -11.38
C GLY A 17 4.30 -4.54 -11.36
N SER A 18 5.32 -4.85 -10.54
CA SER A 18 5.71 -6.20 -10.18
C SER A 18 5.35 -6.49 -8.71
N PRO A 19 4.90 -7.71 -8.36
CA PRO A 19 4.74 -8.13 -6.97
C PRO A 19 6.01 -8.03 -6.14
N THR A 20 7.12 -8.42 -6.73
CA THR A 20 8.43 -8.57 -6.10
C THR A 20 9.48 -8.01 -7.06
N PRO A 21 9.60 -6.68 -7.14
CA PRO A 21 10.64 -6.08 -7.95
C PRO A 21 11.99 -6.39 -7.31
N ASP A 22 12.86 -7.12 -8.02
CA ASP A 22 14.22 -7.45 -7.55
C ASP A 22 15.04 -6.17 -7.31
N HIS A 23 14.76 -5.13 -8.10
CA HIS A 23 15.31 -3.79 -7.95
C HIS A 23 14.19 -2.75 -8.08
N PRO A 24 14.19 -1.68 -7.25
CA PRO A 24 13.22 -0.60 -7.38
C PRO A 24 13.40 0.11 -8.73
N GLY A 25 12.45 -0.10 -9.63
CA GLY A 25 12.41 0.55 -10.93
C GLY A 25 11.65 1.87 -10.90
N ILE A 26 11.51 2.47 -12.09
CA ILE A 26 10.76 3.72 -12.27
C ILE A 26 9.28 3.53 -11.89
N ILE A 27 8.69 2.36 -12.18
CA ILE A 27 7.29 2.07 -11.88
C ILE A 27 7.06 2.02 -10.37
N GLU A 28 7.92 1.33 -9.63
CA GLU A 28 7.88 1.25 -8.18
C GLU A 28 8.05 2.64 -7.55
N ALA A 29 8.96 3.46 -8.08
CA ALA A 29 9.16 4.83 -7.62
C ALA A 29 7.91 5.70 -7.86
N VAL A 30 7.25 5.55 -9.02
CA VAL A 30 5.99 6.26 -9.33
C VAL A 30 4.87 5.81 -8.40
N VAL A 31 4.68 4.50 -8.20
CA VAL A 31 3.67 3.94 -7.30
C VAL A 31 3.92 4.41 -5.86
N GLY A 32 5.16 4.30 -5.38
CA GLY A 32 5.56 4.76 -4.05
C GLY A 32 5.33 6.25 -3.86
N GLY A 33 5.69 7.07 -4.85
CA GLY A 33 5.44 8.52 -4.84
C GLY A 33 3.95 8.87 -4.77
N LEU A 34 3.11 8.20 -5.56
CA LEU A 34 1.66 8.39 -5.52
C LEU A 34 1.06 8.00 -4.16
N LEU A 35 1.57 6.92 -3.54
CA LEU A 35 1.10 6.49 -2.22
C LEU A 35 1.54 7.44 -1.11
N LEU A 36 2.77 7.96 -1.16
CA LEU A 36 3.22 9.01 -0.26
C LEU A 36 2.39 10.29 -0.40
N LEU A 37 2.05 10.69 -1.63
CA LEU A 37 1.16 11.84 -1.87
C LEU A 37 -0.26 11.58 -1.35
N SER A 38 -0.78 10.36 -1.50
CA SER A 38 -2.06 9.95 -0.92
C SER A 38 -2.03 10.09 0.61
N LEU A 39 -0.98 9.58 1.26
CA LEU A 39 -0.78 9.67 2.71
C LEU A 39 -0.65 11.12 3.18
N ALA A 40 0.18 11.91 2.52
CA ALA A 40 0.36 13.33 2.84
C ALA A 40 -0.96 14.10 2.71
N ALA A 41 -1.74 13.84 1.64
CA ALA A 41 -3.03 14.48 1.41
C ALA A 41 -4.15 13.96 2.33
N ALA A 42 -4.07 12.73 2.82
CA ALA A 42 -5.00 12.18 3.82
C ALA A 42 -4.75 12.75 5.22
N GLY A 43 -3.56 13.31 5.44
CA GLY A 43 -3.17 14.03 6.64
C GLY A 43 -2.43 13.14 7.62
N LEU A 44 -1.10 13.15 7.56
CA LEU A 44 -0.21 12.46 8.52
C LEU A 44 -0.51 12.82 9.97
N HIS A 45 -1.05 14.03 10.22
CA HIS A 45 -1.43 14.50 11.55
C HIS A 45 -2.39 13.54 12.28
N ARG A 46 -3.17 12.73 11.55
CA ARG A 46 -4.06 11.71 12.13
C ARG A 46 -3.36 10.57 12.85
N ALA A 47 -2.09 10.30 12.54
CA ALA A 47 -1.31 9.33 13.31
C ALA A 47 -1.15 9.80 14.77
N VAL A 48 -1.14 11.11 14.99
CA VAL A 48 -0.78 11.76 16.26
C VAL A 48 -2.00 12.45 16.90
N ASP A 49 -3.10 12.59 16.17
CA ASP A 49 -4.35 13.17 16.68
C ASP A 49 -5.11 12.15 17.55
N PHE A 50 -4.82 12.18 18.84
CA PHE A 50 -5.49 11.38 19.88
C PHE A 50 -6.82 12.00 20.35
N ASN A 51 -7.41 12.95 19.61
CA ASN A 51 -8.66 13.59 20.04
C ASN A 51 -9.77 12.56 20.35
N PHE A 52 -10.38 12.75 21.51
CA PHE A 52 -10.96 11.69 22.34
C PHE A 52 -12.34 11.16 21.93
N SER A 53 -12.85 11.48 20.74
CA SER A 53 -14.19 11.05 20.30
C SER A 53 -14.24 9.75 19.48
N GLY A 54 -13.09 9.13 19.20
CA GLY A 54 -13.00 7.89 18.41
C GLY A 54 -13.17 6.60 19.23
N SER A 55 -13.63 5.53 18.56
CA SER A 55 -13.69 4.15 19.06
C SER A 55 -12.35 3.72 19.68
N GLY A 56 -12.38 3.04 20.84
CA GLY A 56 -11.18 2.58 21.55
C GLY A 56 -10.24 1.70 20.71
N TYR A 57 -10.79 1.01 19.71
CA TYR A 57 -10.01 0.24 18.74
C TYR A 57 -9.08 1.12 17.89
N LEU A 58 -9.56 2.28 17.41
CA LEU A 58 -8.74 3.18 16.61
C LEU A 58 -7.56 3.74 17.40
N LYS A 59 -7.76 4.00 18.70
CA LYS A 59 -6.70 4.46 19.61
C LYS A 59 -5.65 3.38 19.83
N ALA A 60 -6.08 2.13 20.02
CA ALA A 60 -5.15 1.00 20.12
C ALA A 60 -4.33 0.83 18.82
N LEU A 61 -4.98 1.00 17.67
CA LEU A 61 -4.32 0.94 16.36
C LEU A 61 -3.32 2.11 16.19
N GLN A 62 -3.68 3.34 16.56
CA GLN A 62 -2.77 4.49 16.55
C GLN A 62 -1.57 4.28 17.49
N ALA A 63 -1.80 3.78 18.70
CA ALA A 63 -0.74 3.51 19.67
C ALA A 63 0.19 2.39 19.19
N PHE A 64 -0.37 1.30 18.66
CA PHE A 64 0.40 0.24 18.01
C PHE A 64 1.21 0.80 16.85
N PHE A 65 0.62 1.65 16.02
CA PHE A 65 1.27 2.23 14.86
C PHE A 65 2.45 3.13 15.26
N LEU A 66 2.24 4.04 16.22
CA LEU A 66 3.29 4.95 16.69
C LEU A 66 4.41 4.20 17.40
N THR A 67 4.08 3.24 18.27
CA THR A 67 5.12 2.47 18.98
C THR A 67 5.87 1.55 18.04
N GLY A 68 5.17 0.86 17.12
CA GLY A 68 5.75 -0.02 16.12
C GLY A 68 6.53 0.69 15.02
N LEU A 69 6.29 1.98 14.77
CA LEU A 69 7.11 2.78 13.87
C LEU A 69 8.31 3.38 14.61
N VAL A 70 8.08 4.04 15.75
CA VAL A 70 9.09 4.85 16.44
C VAL A 70 10.14 3.96 17.12
N LEU A 71 9.73 2.91 17.84
CA LEU A 71 10.68 2.09 18.59
C LEU A 71 11.66 1.34 17.68
N PRO A 72 11.22 0.63 16.61
CA PRO A 72 12.16 -0.04 15.71
C PRO A 72 13.04 0.92 14.93
N SER A 73 12.52 2.09 14.54
CA SER A 73 13.32 3.11 13.84
C SER A 73 14.43 3.66 14.73
N LEU A 74 14.11 4.00 15.99
CA LEU A 74 15.10 4.47 16.96
C LEU A 74 16.10 3.37 17.33
N ALA A 75 15.64 2.14 17.56
CA ALA A 75 16.50 1.01 17.86
C ALA A 75 17.44 0.69 16.69
N GLY A 76 16.93 0.72 15.45
CA GLY A 76 17.72 0.51 14.24
C GLY A 76 18.80 1.57 14.06
N ALA A 77 18.45 2.85 14.28
CA ALA A 77 19.41 3.95 14.23
C ALA A 77 20.47 3.84 15.34
N TYR A 78 20.06 3.48 16.57
CA TYR A 78 20.97 3.35 17.71
C TYR A 78 21.96 2.18 17.55
N LEU A 79 21.49 1.06 17.00
CA LEU A 79 22.33 -0.13 16.74
C LEU A 79 23.22 0.02 15.50
N GLY A 80 23.12 1.14 14.76
CA GLY A 80 23.92 1.38 13.56
C GLY A 80 23.53 0.49 12.39
N ASN A 81 22.25 0.11 12.30
CA ASN A 81 21.76 -0.65 11.15
C ASN A 81 21.84 0.18 9.87
N ASP A 82 21.87 -0.52 8.74
CA ASP A 82 21.90 0.11 7.43
C ASP A 82 20.67 1.01 7.21
N HIS A 83 20.91 2.23 6.72
CA HIS A 83 19.89 3.25 6.52
C HIS A 83 18.80 2.80 5.55
N TRP A 84 19.15 2.02 4.53
CA TRP A 84 18.20 1.50 3.57
C TRP A 84 17.25 0.49 4.20
N LEU A 85 17.74 -0.36 5.09
CA LEU A 85 16.88 -1.30 5.84
C LEU A 85 15.89 -0.55 6.73
N ILE A 86 16.33 0.51 7.42
CA ILE A 86 15.45 1.32 8.27
C ILE A 86 14.38 2.02 7.41
N VAL A 87 14.77 2.63 6.29
CA VAL A 87 13.82 3.30 5.38
C VAL A 87 12.80 2.32 4.80
N ARG A 88 13.25 1.12 4.38
CA ARG A 88 12.36 0.05 3.90
C ARG A 88 11.31 -0.30 4.95
N ASP A 89 11.74 -0.49 6.20
CA ASP A 89 10.84 -0.90 7.28
C ASP A 89 9.86 0.22 7.65
N VAL A 90 10.31 1.48 7.67
CA VAL A 90 9.46 2.66 7.85
C VAL A 90 8.39 2.75 6.76
N LEU A 91 8.77 2.53 5.48
CA LEU A 91 7.83 2.52 4.37
C LEU A 91 6.83 1.36 4.50
N ALA A 92 7.30 0.14 4.75
CA ALA A 92 6.43 -1.02 4.94
C ALA A 92 5.42 -0.80 6.08
N PHE A 93 5.89 -0.22 7.19
CA PHE A 93 5.04 0.11 8.32
C PHE A 93 4.05 1.24 7.97
N ALA A 94 4.48 2.29 7.26
CA ALA A 94 3.57 3.34 6.78
C ALA A 94 2.43 2.80 5.91
N PHE A 95 2.72 1.79 5.09
CA PHE A 95 1.72 1.09 4.28
C PHE A 95 0.76 0.25 5.14
N LEU A 96 1.25 -0.41 6.19
CA LEU A 96 0.40 -1.11 7.15
C LEU A 96 -0.61 -0.15 7.82
N GLY A 97 -0.25 1.12 7.96
CA GLY A 97 -1.12 2.18 8.48
C GLY A 97 -2.11 2.77 7.47
N LEU A 98 -2.08 2.37 6.19
CA LEU A 98 -2.99 2.90 5.17
C LEU A 98 -4.47 2.84 5.57
N PRO A 99 -5.00 1.76 6.16
CA PRO A 99 -6.40 1.74 6.62
C PRO A 99 -6.69 2.87 7.60
N LEU A 100 -5.78 3.12 8.56
CA LEU A 100 -5.92 4.22 9.53
C LEU A 100 -5.96 5.58 8.82
N PHE A 101 -5.10 5.82 7.84
CA PHE A 101 -5.06 7.10 7.11
C PHE A 101 -6.24 7.29 6.16
N LEU A 102 -6.73 6.21 5.55
CA LEU A 102 -7.78 6.24 4.53
C LEU A 102 -9.20 6.09 5.12
N THR A 103 -9.36 5.78 6.41
CA THR A 103 -10.67 5.67 7.09
C THR A 103 -11.64 6.80 6.74
N ARG A 104 -11.16 8.05 6.62
CA ARG A 104 -11.99 9.20 6.26
C ARG A 104 -12.67 9.02 4.90
N ILE A 105 -11.90 8.57 3.92
CA ILE A 105 -12.36 8.41 2.54
C ILE A 105 -13.48 7.38 2.49
N PHE A 106 -13.34 6.31 3.29
CA PHE A 106 -14.35 5.26 3.38
C PHE A 106 -15.60 5.66 4.15
N GLN A 107 -15.46 6.48 5.20
CA GLN A 107 -16.59 6.93 6.01
C GLN A 107 -17.39 8.06 5.34
N GLU A 108 -16.72 8.95 4.60
CA GLU A 108 -17.36 10.14 4.02
C GLU A 108 -17.98 9.90 2.64
N SER A 109 -17.65 8.80 1.94
CA SER A 109 -18.15 8.58 0.56
C SER A 109 -18.31 7.11 0.19
N MET A 110 -19.55 6.61 0.17
CA MET A 110 -19.87 5.28 -0.40
C MET A 110 -19.36 5.15 -1.85
N ARG A 111 -19.40 6.24 -2.62
CA ARG A 111 -18.92 6.26 -4.00
C ARG A 111 -17.40 5.99 -4.08
N ALA A 112 -16.62 6.53 -3.15
CA ALA A 112 -15.17 6.28 -3.12
C ALA A 112 -14.87 4.80 -2.78
N THR A 113 -15.61 4.22 -1.85
CA THR A 113 -15.52 2.79 -1.51
C THR A 113 -15.87 1.92 -2.72
N GLU A 114 -16.96 2.24 -3.43
CA GLU A 114 -17.36 1.50 -4.63
C GLU A 114 -16.32 1.56 -5.74
N ILE A 115 -15.76 2.75 -6.00
CA ILE A 115 -14.67 2.94 -6.98
C ILE A 115 -13.47 2.09 -6.57
N LEU A 116 -13.10 2.09 -5.29
CA LEU A 116 -11.97 1.29 -4.82
C LEU A 116 -12.20 -0.21 -5.00
N CYS A 117 -13.39 -0.72 -4.66
CA CYS A 117 -13.75 -2.12 -4.90
C CYS A 117 -13.61 -2.48 -6.39
N ARG A 118 -14.14 -1.62 -7.28
CA ARG A 118 -14.00 -1.81 -8.74
C ARG A 118 -12.54 -1.79 -9.19
N LEU A 119 -11.71 -0.93 -8.61
CA LEU A 119 -10.28 -0.86 -8.91
C LEU A 119 -9.53 -2.10 -8.42
N TYR A 120 -9.88 -2.68 -7.28
CA TYR A 120 -9.30 -3.95 -6.84
C TYR A 120 -9.68 -5.12 -7.74
N VAL A 121 -10.96 -5.20 -8.14
CA VAL A 121 -11.41 -6.20 -9.12
C VAL A 121 -10.66 -6.02 -10.44
N PHE A 122 -10.53 -4.79 -10.92
CA PHE A 122 -9.73 -4.46 -12.10
C PHE A 122 -8.26 -4.87 -11.92
N ALA A 123 -7.64 -4.57 -10.78
CA ALA A 123 -6.25 -4.94 -10.53
C ALA A 123 -6.06 -6.46 -10.55
N GLY A 124 -6.95 -7.22 -9.91
CA GLY A 124 -6.94 -8.68 -9.94
C GLY A 124 -7.10 -9.23 -11.36
N LEU A 125 -8.03 -8.67 -12.16
CA LEU A 125 -8.20 -9.05 -13.56
C LEU A 125 -6.97 -8.70 -14.41
N ALA A 126 -6.39 -7.51 -14.25
CA ALA A 126 -5.20 -7.08 -14.97
C ALA A 126 -4.01 -8.01 -14.66
N PHE A 127 -3.80 -8.37 -13.40
CA PHE A 127 -2.78 -9.35 -13.01
C PHE A 127 -3.07 -10.72 -13.61
N ALA A 128 -4.31 -11.22 -13.52
CA ALA A 128 -4.68 -12.51 -14.10
C ALA A 128 -4.42 -12.57 -15.61
N VAL A 129 -4.80 -11.53 -16.35
CA VAL A 129 -4.51 -11.41 -17.79
C VAL A 129 -3.01 -11.39 -18.04
N ARG A 130 -2.25 -10.55 -17.32
CA ARG A 130 -0.78 -10.46 -17.47
C ARG A 130 -0.08 -11.79 -17.19
N THR A 131 -0.56 -12.57 -16.24
CA THR A 131 -0.04 -13.92 -15.95
C THR A 131 -0.38 -14.92 -17.05
N LEU A 132 -1.54 -14.81 -17.70
CA LEU A 132 -1.97 -15.70 -18.78
C LEU A 132 -1.38 -15.34 -20.16
N MET A 133 -1.03 -14.09 -20.42
CA MET A 133 -0.45 -13.63 -21.70
C MET A 133 0.73 -14.48 -22.22
N PRO A 134 1.72 -14.89 -21.39
CA PRO A 134 2.77 -15.79 -21.85
C PRO A 134 2.29 -17.17 -22.27
N ALA A 135 1.20 -17.71 -21.69
CA ALA A 135 0.63 -18.99 -22.11
C ALA A 135 0.10 -18.96 -23.56
N PHE A 136 -0.26 -17.77 -24.06
CA PHE A 136 -0.73 -17.54 -25.41
C PHE A 136 0.35 -16.99 -26.37
N ASN A 137 1.62 -16.91 -25.93
CA ASN A 137 2.72 -16.28 -26.69
C ASN A 137 2.45 -14.81 -27.08
N ILE A 138 1.57 -14.11 -26.37
CA ILE A 138 1.22 -12.71 -26.66
C ILE A 138 2.29 -11.77 -26.06
N TRP A 139 2.90 -12.16 -24.94
CA TRP A 139 3.89 -11.37 -24.23
C TRP A 139 4.73 -12.28 -23.32
N ILE A 140 6.05 -12.13 -23.34
CA ILE A 140 6.96 -12.88 -22.46
C ILE A 140 7.39 -11.93 -21.33
N PRO A 141 6.80 -12.01 -20.12
CA PRO A 141 7.24 -11.18 -19.01
C PRO A 141 8.60 -11.66 -18.51
N GLN A 142 9.46 -10.70 -18.14
CA GLN A 142 10.67 -10.99 -17.37
C GLN A 142 10.28 -11.21 -15.90
N GLY A 143 10.19 -12.48 -15.48
CA GLY A 143 9.99 -12.85 -14.07
C GLY A 143 8.67 -13.58 -13.77
N GLU A 144 8.69 -14.41 -12.72
CA GLU A 144 7.60 -15.27 -12.27
C GLU A 144 6.41 -14.46 -11.68
N LEU A 145 5.50 -14.00 -12.54
CA LEU A 145 4.19 -13.47 -12.13
C LEU A 145 3.28 -14.54 -11.47
N LEU A 146 3.75 -15.80 -11.38
CA LEU A 146 3.04 -16.94 -10.80
C LEU A 146 2.78 -16.79 -9.29
N TYR A 147 3.56 -15.95 -8.59
CA TYR A 147 3.38 -15.77 -7.15
C TYR A 147 2.04 -15.09 -6.80
N LEU A 148 1.59 -14.12 -7.61
CA LEU A 148 0.32 -13.42 -7.37
C LEU A 148 -0.90 -14.24 -7.81
N SER A 149 -0.77 -15.09 -8.83
CA SER A 149 -1.84 -16.02 -9.23
C SER A 149 -2.06 -17.12 -8.19
N ASN A 150 -1.02 -17.48 -7.44
CA ASN A 150 -1.08 -18.56 -6.44
C ASN A 150 -1.39 -18.05 -5.02
N SER A 151 -1.27 -16.75 -4.76
CA SER A 151 -1.59 -16.15 -3.45
C SER A 151 -2.49 -14.90 -3.60
N PRO A 152 -3.78 -15.08 -3.90
CA PRO A 152 -4.78 -13.99 -3.82
C PRO A 152 -4.84 -13.34 -2.42
N LEU A 153 -4.35 -14.05 -1.41
CA LEU A 153 -4.22 -13.63 -0.01
C LEU A 153 -3.48 -12.30 0.13
N ALA A 154 -2.47 -12.01 -0.70
CA ALA A 154 -1.78 -10.72 -0.68
C ALA A 154 -2.69 -9.55 -1.09
N LEU A 155 -3.62 -9.79 -2.03
CA LEU A 155 -4.59 -8.79 -2.48
C LEU A 155 -5.73 -8.62 -1.47
N PHE A 156 -6.17 -9.71 -0.82
CA PHE A 156 -7.16 -9.65 0.26
C PHE A 156 -6.63 -9.03 1.56
N ALA A 157 -5.36 -9.25 1.91
CA ALA A 157 -4.71 -8.64 3.08
C ALA A 157 -4.52 -7.12 2.94
N ALA A 158 -4.61 -6.57 1.72
CA ALA A 158 -4.59 -5.12 1.50
C ALA A 158 -6.00 -4.48 1.64
N VAL A 159 -7.06 -5.29 1.75
CA VAL A 159 -8.47 -4.85 1.78
C VAL A 159 -9.05 -4.85 3.20
N PHE A 160 -8.53 -5.68 4.10
CA PHE A 160 -8.96 -5.83 5.50
C PHE A 160 -7.84 -5.45 6.47
#